data_AF-A0A3G6IU58-F1
#
_entry.id   AF-A0A3G6IU58-F1
#
_cell.length_a   1.000
_cell.length_b   1.000
_cell.length_c   1.000
_cell.angle_alpha   90.00
_cell.angle_beta   90.00
_cell.angle_gamma   90.00
#
_symmetry.space_group_name_H-M   'P 1'
#
loop_
_entity.id
_entity.type
_entity.pdbx_description
1 polymer ?
#
loop_
_entity_poly.entity_id
_entity_poly.type
_entity_poly.pdbx_seq_one_letter_code
_entity_poly.pdbx_strand_id
1 'polypeptide(L)'
;MSEQSSSAADDPIAAAFEQMRAQAKRRGGYVPRLNAKARSMDSFESPASSDAKAQPRPPIGRPTGKDGRALPKASNVKGIGQVIQREIRRRGWQKEMASALVFGHWEELVGEQVAKHTKVEMVKDKKLFLSCDSTAWASNLRLMQRQILQKINAEVGPDIITELRIFGPKTPSWRHGPLHVKGRGPRDTYG
;
A
#
# COMPACT_ATOMS: atom_id res chain seq x y z
N MET A 1 -78.31 -10.24 -15.83
CA MET A 1 -78.40 -9.94 -14.38
C MET A 1 -77.25 -10.65 -13.71
N SER A 2 -76.20 -9.91 -13.37
CA SER A 2 -74.96 -10.44 -12.80
C SER A 2 -74.57 -9.67 -11.55
N GLU A 3 -73.87 -10.40 -10.69
CA GLU A 3 -73.73 -10.28 -9.26
C GLU A 3 -72.96 -9.06 -8.72
N GLN A 4 -73.35 -8.73 -7.47
CA GLN A 4 -72.53 -8.36 -6.31
C GLN A 4 -71.57 -7.16 -6.38
N SER A 5 -71.85 -6.18 -5.53
CA SER A 5 -70.85 -5.27 -4.96
C SER A 5 -71.15 -5.14 -3.47
N SER A 6 -70.44 -5.94 -2.65
CA SER A 6 -70.45 -5.83 -1.19
C SER A 6 -69.28 -4.96 -0.73
N SER A 7 -69.58 -4.05 0.17
CA SER A 7 -68.78 -2.94 0.67
C SER A 7 -67.46 -3.39 1.33
N ALA A 8 -66.34 -2.83 0.86
CA ALA A 8 -64.98 -3.06 1.35
C ALA A 8 -64.64 -2.25 2.64
N ALA A 9 -65.54 -2.24 3.63
CA ALA A 9 -65.37 -1.43 4.84
C ALA A 9 -64.99 -2.20 6.11
N ASP A 10 -65.10 -3.53 6.16
CA ASP A 10 -64.85 -4.30 7.38
C ASP A 10 -64.09 -5.61 7.08
N ASP A 11 -62.78 -5.51 6.83
CA ASP A 11 -61.90 -6.69 6.86
C ASP A 11 -61.16 -6.77 8.22
N PRO A 12 -61.69 -7.54 9.19
CA PRO A 12 -61.08 -7.66 10.52
C PRO A 12 -59.69 -8.31 10.46
N ILE A 13 -59.38 -9.07 9.41
CA ILE A 13 -58.09 -9.73 9.24
C ILE A 13 -57.02 -8.69 8.87
N ALA A 14 -57.36 -7.76 7.98
CA ALA A 14 -56.47 -6.67 7.60
C ALA A 14 -56.13 -5.78 8.82
N ALA A 15 -57.12 -5.44 9.63
CA ALA A 15 -56.92 -4.64 10.85
C ALA A 15 -56.04 -5.35 11.90
N ALA A 16 -56.25 -6.67 12.10
CA ALA A 16 -55.42 -7.47 13.01
C ALA A 16 -53.95 -7.53 12.54
N PHE A 17 -53.72 -7.66 11.23
CA PHE A 17 -52.38 -7.64 10.64
C PHE A 17 -51.67 -6.30 10.82
N GLU A 18 -52.39 -5.18 10.71
CA GLU A 18 -51.83 -3.86 10.96
C GLU A 18 -51.47 -3.64 12.44
N GLN A 19 -52.31 -4.10 13.37
CA GLN A 19 -52.02 -4.03 14.80
C GLN A 19 -50.76 -4.85 15.17
N MET A 20 -50.64 -6.07 14.64
CA MET A 20 -49.45 -6.91 14.83
C MET A 20 -48.18 -6.23 14.29
N ARG A 21 -48.28 -5.56 13.14
CA ARG A 21 -47.19 -4.77 12.55
C ARG A 21 -46.79 -3.56 13.41
N ALA A 22 -47.76 -2.83 13.94
CA ALA A 22 -47.50 -1.69 14.82
C ALA A 22 -46.75 -2.13 16.09
N GLN A 23 -47.11 -3.31 16.63
CA GLN A 23 -46.44 -3.90 17.78
C GLN A 23 -45.02 -4.37 17.44
N ALA A 24 -44.79 -4.95 16.26
CA ALA A 24 -43.45 -5.34 15.79
C ALA A 24 -42.51 -4.13 15.60
N LYS A 25 -43.01 -3.01 15.04
CA LYS A 25 -42.24 -1.76 14.94
C LYS A 25 -41.86 -1.19 16.32
N ARG A 26 -42.77 -1.24 17.29
CA ARG A 26 -42.51 -0.78 18.68
C ARG A 26 -41.42 -1.60 19.37
N ARG A 27 -41.24 -2.87 19.01
CA ARG A 27 -40.18 -3.75 19.52
C ARG A 27 -38.85 -3.62 18.76
N GLY A 28 -38.72 -2.67 17.83
CA GLY A 28 -37.49 -2.44 17.07
C GLY A 28 -37.25 -3.44 15.92
N GLY A 29 -38.26 -4.27 15.59
CA GLY A 29 -38.19 -5.22 14.49
C GLY A 29 -38.44 -4.59 13.12
N TYR A 30 -37.75 -5.09 12.08
CA TYR A 30 -37.99 -4.69 10.69
C TYR A 30 -39.28 -5.34 10.15
N VAL A 31 -40.18 -4.54 9.57
CA VAL A 31 -41.40 -5.02 8.91
C VAL A 31 -41.34 -4.75 7.40
N PRO A 32 -41.44 -5.78 6.53
CA PRO A 32 -41.45 -5.61 5.07
C PRO A 32 -42.64 -4.74 4.62
N ARG A 33 -42.48 -3.93 3.56
CA ARG A 33 -43.58 -3.15 2.95
C ARG A 33 -44.32 -4.00 1.92
N LEU A 34 -45.60 -4.32 2.19
CA LEU A 34 -46.40 -5.19 1.30
C LEU A 34 -47.16 -4.40 0.22
N ASN A 35 -47.29 -3.09 0.36
CA ASN A 35 -47.93 -2.18 -0.60
C ASN A 35 -46.93 -1.46 -1.51
N ALA A 36 -45.64 -1.82 -1.44
CA ALA A 36 -44.71 -1.43 -2.50
C ALA A 36 -45.17 -2.15 -3.76
N LYS A 37 -45.67 -1.40 -4.76
CA LYS A 37 -45.93 -1.93 -6.12
C LYS A 37 -44.75 -2.85 -6.46
N ALA A 38 -45.04 -4.13 -6.72
CA ALA A 38 -44.08 -5.01 -7.38
C ALA A 38 -43.52 -4.19 -8.55
N ARG A 39 -42.20 -3.97 -8.57
CA ARG A 39 -41.58 -3.35 -9.75
C ARG A 39 -42.07 -4.15 -10.93
N SER A 40 -42.80 -3.49 -11.82
CA SER A 40 -43.28 -4.08 -13.06
C SER A 40 -42.08 -4.74 -13.71
N MET A 41 -42.16 -6.06 -13.83
CA MET A 41 -41.19 -6.90 -14.49
C MET A 41 -41.44 -6.80 -15.99
N ASP A 42 -41.42 -5.57 -16.51
CA ASP A 42 -41.72 -5.27 -17.90
C ASP A 42 -40.85 -4.08 -18.32
N SER A 43 -39.59 -4.40 -18.59
CA SER A 43 -38.58 -3.59 -19.29
C SER A 43 -37.39 -4.51 -19.51
N PHE A 44 -37.49 -5.38 -20.51
CA PHE A 44 -36.36 -6.14 -21.02
C PHE A 44 -35.54 -5.22 -21.93
N GLU A 45 -34.90 -4.23 -21.34
CA GLU A 45 -33.91 -3.42 -22.02
C GLU A 45 -32.62 -3.57 -21.23
N SER A 46 -31.80 -4.53 -21.68
CA SER A 46 -30.49 -4.82 -21.13
C SER A 46 -29.57 -3.63 -21.39
N PRO A 47 -29.10 -2.89 -20.38
CA PRO A 47 -27.87 -2.13 -20.55
C PRO A 47 -26.76 -3.18 -20.51
N ALA A 48 -26.23 -3.50 -21.68
CA ALA A 48 -24.90 -4.07 -21.81
C ALA A 48 -23.90 -3.02 -21.26
N SER A 49 -23.69 -3.02 -19.95
CA SER A 49 -22.58 -2.32 -19.31
C SER A 49 -21.89 -3.29 -18.36
N SER A 50 -20.72 -3.73 -18.84
CA SER A 50 -19.59 -4.34 -18.17
C SER A 50 -19.44 -4.05 -16.66
N ASP A 51 -19.02 -5.11 -15.95
CA ASP A 51 -18.20 -5.06 -14.74
C ASP A 51 -18.78 -4.45 -13.45
N ALA A 52 -20.09 -4.52 -13.24
CA ALA A 52 -20.63 -4.42 -11.88
C ALA A 52 -20.44 -5.77 -11.15
N LYS A 53 -19.24 -6.01 -10.59
CA LYS A 53 -18.99 -7.08 -9.62
C LYS A 53 -20.10 -7.06 -8.56
N ALA A 54 -21.01 -8.04 -8.64
CA ALA A 54 -22.06 -8.23 -7.66
C ALA A 54 -21.39 -8.38 -6.28
N GLN A 55 -21.55 -7.39 -5.40
CA GLN A 55 -21.00 -7.49 -4.06
C GLN A 55 -21.74 -8.62 -3.32
N PRO A 56 -21.02 -9.62 -2.78
CA PRO A 56 -21.67 -10.72 -2.06
C PRO A 56 -22.44 -10.16 -0.87
N ARG A 57 -23.69 -10.59 -0.72
CA ARG A 57 -24.52 -10.23 0.43
C ARG A 57 -23.79 -10.70 1.71
N PRO A 58 -23.73 -9.87 2.77
CA PRO A 58 -23.10 -10.29 4.01
C PRO A 58 -23.82 -11.53 4.56
N PRO A 59 -23.07 -12.58 4.97
CA PRO A 59 -23.67 -13.80 5.48
C PRO A 59 -24.50 -13.51 6.74
N ILE A 60 -25.71 -14.04 6.78
CA ILE A 60 -26.58 -13.98 7.96
C ILE A 60 -26.09 -15.06 8.94
N GLY A 61 -25.43 -14.67 10.03
CA GLY A 61 -24.97 -15.61 11.08
C GLY A 61 -23.69 -15.18 11.79
N ARG A 62 -23.29 -15.90 12.84
CA ARG A 62 -21.96 -15.71 13.47
C ARG A 62 -20.89 -16.32 12.56
N PRO A 63 -19.77 -15.61 12.32
CA PRO A 63 -18.71 -16.11 11.46
C PRO A 63 -18.11 -17.36 12.11
N THR A 64 -18.08 -18.42 11.33
CA THR A 64 -17.78 -19.78 11.76
C THR A 64 -16.69 -20.31 10.83
N GLY A 65 -15.74 -21.09 11.35
CA GLY A 65 -14.68 -21.68 10.53
C GLY A 65 -15.23 -22.66 9.49
N LYS A 66 -14.37 -23.14 8.56
CA LYS A 66 -14.74 -24.20 7.60
C LYS A 66 -15.32 -25.44 8.28
N ASP A 67 -14.94 -25.67 9.54
CA ASP A 67 -15.34 -26.83 10.35
C ASP A 67 -16.61 -26.58 11.20
N GLY A 68 -17.33 -25.47 11.02
CA GLY A 68 -18.55 -25.20 11.79
C GLY A 68 -18.32 -24.74 13.24
N ARG A 69 -17.06 -24.57 13.67
CA ARG A 69 -16.70 -24.07 15.01
C ARG A 69 -16.64 -22.54 15.07
N ALA A 70 -16.99 -21.99 16.24
CA ALA A 70 -16.83 -20.57 16.52
C ALA A 70 -15.37 -20.14 16.29
N LEU A 71 -15.17 -19.05 15.54
CA LEU A 71 -13.83 -18.52 15.31
C LEU A 71 -13.19 -18.10 16.64
N PRO A 72 -11.90 -18.41 16.85
CA PRO A 72 -11.18 -17.92 18.01
C PRO A 72 -11.21 -16.39 18.04
N LYS A 73 -11.36 -15.81 19.23
CA LYS A 73 -11.35 -14.36 19.42
C LYS A 73 -9.96 -13.84 19.04
N ALA A 74 -9.85 -13.13 17.91
CA ALA A 74 -8.61 -12.50 17.51
C ALA A 74 -8.15 -11.53 18.61
N SER A 75 -6.96 -11.76 19.17
CA SER A 75 -6.35 -10.84 20.11
C SER A 75 -5.97 -9.56 19.34
N ASN A 76 -6.63 -8.44 19.65
CA ASN A 76 -6.33 -7.14 19.04
C ASN A 76 -5.11 -6.48 19.71
N VAL A 77 -4.11 -7.28 20.07
CA VAL A 77 -2.86 -6.77 20.64
C VAL A 77 -1.95 -6.47 19.46
N LYS A 78 -1.63 -5.20 19.26
CA LYS A 78 -0.67 -4.81 18.23
C LYS A 78 0.69 -5.40 18.58
N GLY A 79 1.35 -6.03 17.60
CA GLY A 79 2.71 -6.50 17.78
C GLY A 79 3.64 -5.35 18.15
N ILE A 80 4.63 -5.62 19.00
CA ILE A 80 5.60 -4.61 19.47
C ILE A 80 6.26 -3.89 18.28
N GLY A 81 6.61 -4.61 17.21
CA GLY A 81 7.17 -4.02 16.00
C GLY A 81 6.25 -2.97 15.34
N GLN A 82 4.93 -3.21 15.32
CA GLN A 82 3.97 -2.23 14.78
C GLN A 82 3.88 -0.97 15.66
N VAL A 83 3.97 -1.14 16.98
CA VAL A 83 3.97 -0.02 17.93
C VAL A 83 5.22 0.83 17.76
N ILE A 84 6.39 0.19 17.65
CA ILE A 84 7.68 0.86 17.42
C ILE A 84 7.68 1.58 16.07
N GLN A 85 7.29 0.91 14.99
CA GLN A 85 7.22 1.53 13.65
C GLN A 85 6.29 2.75 13.63
N ARG A 86 5.16 2.68 14.34
CA ARG A 86 4.25 3.82 14.49
C ARG A 86 4.92 5.00 15.20
N GLU A 87 5.65 4.75 16.29
CA GLU A 87 6.35 5.81 17.02
C GLU A 87 7.50 6.41 16.20
N ILE A 88 8.26 5.59 15.47
CA ILE A 88 9.30 6.07 14.55
C ILE A 88 8.70 7.01 13.50
N ARG A 89 7.58 6.62 12.91
CA ARG A 89 6.87 7.46 11.93
C ARG A 89 6.34 8.74 12.56
N ARG A 90 5.72 8.63 13.74
CA ARG A 90 5.17 9.78 14.48
C ARG A 90 6.24 10.81 14.83
N ARG A 91 7.46 10.38 15.12
CA ARG A 91 8.60 11.23 15.48
C ARG A 91 9.47 11.66 14.29
N GLY A 92 9.19 11.18 13.09
CA GLY A 92 9.97 11.51 11.89
C GLY A 92 11.36 10.86 11.85
N TRP A 93 11.64 9.87 12.70
CA TRP A 93 12.95 9.19 12.77
C TRP A 93 13.23 8.23 11.61
N GLN A 94 12.30 8.14 10.65
CA GLN A 94 12.44 7.25 9.50
C GLN A 94 13.72 7.54 8.71
N LYS A 95 14.10 8.81 8.55
CA LYS A 95 15.31 9.19 7.80
C LYS A 95 16.60 8.79 8.51
N GLU A 96 16.70 9.07 9.80
CA GLU A 96 17.89 8.71 10.60
C GLU A 96 18.04 7.19 10.69
N MET A 97 16.94 6.49 10.91
CA MET A 97 16.95 5.03 11.00
C MET A 97 17.25 4.37 9.65
N ALA A 98 16.71 4.89 8.55
CA ALA A 98 17.04 4.46 7.20
C ALA A 98 18.54 4.60 6.91
N SER A 99 19.11 5.75 7.30
CA SER A 99 20.54 5.99 7.15
C SER A 99 21.31 4.93 7.94
N ALA A 100 21.00 4.76 9.23
CA ALA A 100 21.67 3.79 10.10
C ALA A 100 21.59 2.35 9.56
N LEU A 101 20.43 1.93 9.05
CA LEU A 101 20.26 0.60 8.45
C LEU A 101 21.11 0.43 7.20
N VAL A 102 21.09 1.40 6.29
CA VAL A 102 21.90 1.33 5.05
C VAL A 102 23.40 1.33 5.37
N PHE A 103 23.85 2.13 6.34
CA PHE A 103 25.25 2.12 6.78
C PHE A 103 25.64 0.78 7.43
N GLY A 104 24.78 0.22 8.29
CA GLY A 104 25.05 -1.02 9.00
C GLY A 104 24.97 -2.28 8.14
N HIS A 105 24.09 -2.29 7.14
CA HIS A 105 23.78 -3.46 6.31
C HIS A 105 24.18 -3.27 4.83
N TRP A 106 25.07 -2.32 4.52
CA TRP A 106 25.48 -2.07 3.13
C TRP A 106 25.99 -3.34 2.44
N GLU A 107 26.83 -4.11 3.13
CA GLU A 107 27.40 -5.35 2.62
C GLU A 107 26.34 -6.42 2.34
N GLU A 108 25.31 -6.54 3.18
CA GLU A 108 24.19 -7.46 2.98
C GLU A 108 23.32 -7.07 1.78
N LEU A 109 23.12 -5.76 1.58
CA LEU A 109 22.31 -5.20 0.49
C LEU A 109 22.96 -5.43 -0.88
N VAL A 110 24.24 -5.08 -1.03
CA VAL A 110 24.94 -5.11 -2.34
C VAL A 110 25.83 -6.33 -2.55
N GLY A 111 26.20 -7.03 -1.48
CA GLY A 111 27.14 -8.15 -1.49
C GLY A 111 28.59 -7.71 -1.23
N GLU A 112 29.39 -8.66 -0.74
CA GLU A 112 30.78 -8.46 -0.30
C GLU A 112 31.66 -7.79 -1.36
N GLN A 113 31.61 -8.26 -2.62
CA GLN A 113 32.48 -7.73 -3.68
C GLN A 113 32.18 -6.25 -3.98
N VAL A 114 30.91 -5.86 -4.01
CA VAL A 114 30.52 -4.47 -4.28
C VAL A 114 30.83 -3.59 -3.07
N ALA A 115 30.59 -4.09 -1.86
CA ALA A 115 30.87 -3.37 -0.62
C ALA A 115 32.37 -3.09 -0.40
N LYS A 116 33.26 -3.97 -0.87
CA LYS A 116 34.72 -3.74 -0.81
C LYS A 116 35.17 -2.52 -1.61
N HIS A 117 34.53 -2.26 -2.75
CA HIS A 117 34.89 -1.20 -3.70
C HIS A 117 34.02 0.05 -3.59
N THR A 118 33.04 0.05 -2.67
CA THR A 118 32.12 1.17 -2.48
C THR A 118 31.98 1.57 -1.03
N LYS A 119 31.83 2.86 -0.81
CA LYS A 119 31.57 3.43 0.52
C LYS A 119 30.35 4.33 0.46
N VAL A 120 29.48 4.17 1.45
CA VAL A 120 28.38 5.09 1.69
C VAL A 120 28.94 6.32 2.38
N GLU A 121 28.78 7.48 1.76
CA GLU A 121 29.27 8.76 2.32
C GLU A 121 28.18 9.41 3.18
N MET A 122 26.98 9.56 2.61
CA MET A 122 25.88 10.22 3.30
C MET A 122 24.53 9.91 2.66
N VAL A 123 23.46 10.18 3.41
CA VAL A 123 22.08 10.18 2.92
C VAL A 123 21.51 11.59 3.03
N LYS A 124 21.09 12.19 1.91
CA LYS A 124 20.51 13.53 1.89
C LYS A 124 19.42 13.64 0.84
N ASP A 125 18.31 14.30 1.16
CA ASP A 125 17.20 14.57 0.24
C ASP A 125 16.67 13.31 -0.48
N LYS A 126 16.53 12.20 0.26
CA LYS A 126 16.18 10.86 -0.26
C LYS A 126 17.19 10.28 -1.26
N LYS A 127 18.41 10.82 -1.30
CA LYS A 127 19.51 10.35 -2.15
C LYS A 127 20.61 9.71 -1.31
N LEU A 128 21.07 8.55 -1.75
CA LEU A 128 22.23 7.87 -1.18
C LEU A 128 23.47 8.26 -1.96
N PHE A 129 24.46 8.85 -1.29
CA PHE A 129 25.72 9.24 -1.91
C PHE A 129 26.77 8.17 -1.68
N LEU A 130 27.33 7.65 -2.77
CA LEU A 130 28.30 6.56 -2.78
C LEU A 130 29.61 7.03 -3.42
N SER A 131 30.73 6.70 -2.78
CA SER A 131 32.07 6.82 -3.36
C SER A 131 32.54 5.44 -3.81
N CYS A 132 33.08 5.35 -5.03
CA CYS A 132 33.74 4.16 -5.56
C CYS A 132 35.24 4.42 -5.72
N ASP A 133 36.04 3.36 -5.63
CA ASP A 133 37.48 3.41 -5.82
C ASP A 133 37.93 3.42 -7.29
N SER A 134 37.17 2.80 -8.18
CA SER A 134 37.43 2.75 -9.63
C SER A 134 36.25 3.25 -10.46
N THR A 135 36.58 3.80 -11.62
CA THR A 135 35.62 4.24 -12.63
C THR A 135 34.83 3.07 -13.22
N ALA A 136 35.45 1.89 -13.34
CA ALA A 136 34.80 0.68 -13.80
C ALA A 136 33.70 0.22 -12.83
N TRP A 137 34.03 0.17 -11.52
CA TRP A 137 33.06 -0.16 -10.47
C TRP A 137 31.91 0.83 -10.41
N ALA A 138 32.20 2.14 -10.47
CA ALA A 138 31.16 3.17 -10.52
C ALA A 138 30.19 2.97 -11.69
N SER A 139 30.69 2.54 -12.85
CA SER A 139 29.88 2.27 -14.03
C SER A 139 29.01 1.03 -13.84
N ASN A 140 29.56 -0.05 -13.28
CA ASN A 140 28.79 -1.25 -12.94
C ASN A 140 27.66 -0.96 -11.94
N LEU A 141 27.93 -0.18 -10.88
CA LEU A 141 26.89 0.22 -9.93
C LEU A 141 25.77 1.04 -10.57
N ARG A 142 26.08 1.89 -11.56
CA ARG A 142 25.05 2.64 -12.30
C ARG A 142 24.12 1.71 -13.08
N LEU A 143 24.65 0.63 -13.66
CA LEU A 143 23.84 -0.39 -14.33
C LEU A 143 22.94 -1.14 -13.34
N MET A 144 23.46 -1.45 -12.15
CA MET A 144 22.73 -2.16 -11.10
C MET A 144 21.86 -1.27 -10.20
N GLN A 145 21.87 0.06 -10.42
CA GLN A 145 21.26 1.05 -9.53
C GLN A 145 19.80 0.74 -9.19
N ARG A 146 19.02 0.33 -10.19
CA ARG A 146 17.59 0.01 -10.00
C ARG A 146 17.39 -1.18 -9.05
N GLN A 147 18.21 -2.21 -9.17
CA GLN A 147 18.13 -3.39 -8.31
C GLN A 147 18.51 -3.05 -6.87
N ILE A 148 19.56 -2.25 -6.69
CA ILE A 148 20.00 -1.78 -5.37
C ILE A 148 18.90 -0.94 -4.70
N LEU A 149 18.30 0.01 -5.42
CA LEU A 149 17.17 0.80 -4.90
C LEU A 149 15.97 -0.07 -4.51
N GLN A 150 15.69 -1.14 -5.26
CA GLN A 150 14.60 -2.07 -4.92
C GLN A 150 14.89 -2.82 -3.62
N LYS A 151 16.11 -3.34 -3.44
CA LYS A 151 16.51 -4.00 -2.18
C LYS A 151 16.46 -3.06 -0.99
N ILE A 152 16.99 -1.85 -1.13
CA ILE A 152 16.96 -0.83 -0.07
C ILE A 152 15.51 -0.50 0.32
N ASN A 153 14.63 -0.30 -0.66
CA ASN A 153 13.22 -0.01 -0.38
C ASN A 153 12.49 -1.19 0.27
N ALA A 154 12.92 -2.43 0.03
CA ALA A 154 12.35 -3.60 0.67
C ALA A 154 12.69 -3.68 2.17
N GLU A 155 13.92 -3.30 2.55
CA GLU A 155 14.34 -3.34 3.95
C GLU A 155 13.94 -2.10 4.75
N VAL A 156 14.18 -0.91 4.18
CA VAL A 156 13.99 0.37 4.88
C VAL A 156 12.54 0.86 4.79
N GLY A 157 11.84 0.43 3.73
CA GLY A 157 10.50 0.87 3.40
C GLY A 157 10.45 1.82 2.18
N PRO A 158 9.25 2.00 1.61
CA PRO A 158 9.08 2.72 0.36
C PRO A 158 9.33 4.23 0.53
N ASP A 159 9.88 4.85 -0.53
CA ASP A 159 9.99 6.30 -0.70
C ASP A 159 10.90 7.03 0.32
N ILE A 160 11.75 6.30 1.04
CA ILE A 160 12.78 6.90 1.91
C ILE A 160 14.07 7.21 1.13
N ILE A 161 14.50 6.28 0.26
CA ILE A 161 15.64 6.45 -0.64
C ILE A 161 15.15 6.23 -2.07
N THR A 162 15.12 7.31 -2.84
CA THR A 162 14.58 7.33 -4.20
C THR A 162 15.68 7.36 -5.26
N GLU A 163 16.88 7.82 -4.90
CA GLU A 163 17.95 8.05 -5.87
C GLU A 163 19.31 7.60 -5.31
N LEU A 164 20.17 7.08 -6.18
CA LEU A 164 21.56 6.79 -5.87
C LEU A 164 22.45 7.77 -6.64
N ARG A 165 23.38 8.41 -5.93
CA ARG A 165 24.39 9.31 -6.47
C ARG A 165 25.75 8.67 -6.33
N ILE A 166 26.25 8.15 -7.44
CA ILE A 166 27.48 7.36 -7.50
C ILE A 166 28.62 8.24 -8.04
N PHE A 167 29.62 8.48 -7.20
CA PHE A 167 30.86 9.15 -7.57
C PHE A 167 31.95 8.12 -7.80
N GLY A 168 32.70 8.30 -8.90
CA GLY A 168 33.95 7.58 -9.11
C GLY A 168 35.09 8.15 -8.27
N PRO A 169 36.31 7.63 -8.44
CA PRO A 169 37.49 8.19 -7.80
C PRO A 169 37.65 9.67 -8.18
N LYS A 170 38.09 10.49 -7.22
CA LYS A 170 38.39 11.91 -7.49
C LYS A 170 39.55 11.97 -8.48
N THR A 171 39.29 12.48 -9.69
CA THR A 171 40.34 12.62 -10.70
C THR A 171 41.37 13.65 -10.22
N PRO A 172 42.67 13.32 -10.23
CA PRO A 172 43.72 14.29 -9.91
C PRO A 172 43.66 15.49 -10.87
N SER A 173 43.71 16.70 -10.32
CA SER A 173 43.82 17.92 -11.12
C SER A 173 45.28 18.37 -11.19
N TRP A 174 45.89 18.28 -12.38
CA TRP A 174 47.21 18.84 -12.67
C TRP A 174 47.26 20.36 -12.84
N ARG A 175 46.14 21.05 -12.54
CA ARG A 175 46.06 22.51 -12.56
C ARG A 175 46.61 23.05 -11.26
N HIS A 176 47.79 23.65 -11.32
CA HIS A 176 48.43 24.29 -10.17
C HIS A 176 48.77 25.74 -10.49
N GLY A 177 48.36 26.66 -9.62
CA GLY A 177 48.76 28.08 -9.64
C GLY A 177 48.11 28.94 -10.75
N PRO A 178 48.29 30.27 -10.67
CA PRO A 178 47.70 31.23 -11.61
C PRO A 178 48.32 31.23 -13.00
N LEU A 179 49.53 30.68 -13.17
CA LEU A 179 50.27 30.67 -14.45
C LEU A 179 50.16 29.34 -15.21
N HIS A 180 49.10 28.57 -14.99
CA HIS A 180 48.93 27.25 -15.60
C HIS A 180 48.65 27.33 -17.11
N VAL A 181 49.53 26.74 -17.92
CA VAL A 181 49.35 26.59 -19.37
C VAL A 181 48.37 25.46 -19.68
N LYS A 182 47.41 25.69 -20.59
CA LYS A 182 46.43 24.67 -21.02
C LYS A 182 47.13 23.58 -21.88
N GLY A 183 47.74 22.60 -21.22
CA GLY A 183 48.33 21.43 -21.86
C GLY A 183 47.29 20.44 -22.40
N ARG A 184 47.76 19.40 -23.11
CA ARG A 184 46.95 18.23 -23.49
C ARG A 184 46.60 17.52 -22.18
N GLY A 185 45.32 17.50 -21.80
CA GLY A 185 44.85 17.04 -20.49
C GLY A 185 45.24 15.59 -20.13
N PRO A 186 44.69 15.05 -19.02
CA PRO A 186 45.02 13.69 -18.58
C PRO A 186 44.81 12.68 -19.71
N ARG A 187 45.85 11.89 -20.03
CA ARG A 187 45.84 10.89 -21.11
C ARG A 187 45.43 9.54 -20.54
N ASP A 188 44.13 9.21 -20.57
CA ASP A 188 43.53 7.87 -20.51
C ASP A 188 44.11 6.82 -19.52
N THR A 189 44.87 7.22 -18.50
CA THR A 189 45.66 6.29 -17.65
C THR A 189 45.05 5.99 -16.29
N TYR A 190 43.78 6.31 -16.07
CA TYR A 190 43.12 6.06 -14.79
C TYR A 190 41.81 5.29 -15.03
N GLY A 191 41.96 3.98 -15.24
CA GLY A 191 40.89 2.99 -15.09
C GLY A 191 40.78 2.53 -13.65
#